data_AF-A0A822J8A6-F1
#
_entry.id   AF-A0A822J8A6-F1
#
_cell.length_a   1.000
_cell.length_b   1.000
_cell.length_c   1.000
_cell.angle_alpha   90.00
_cell.angle_beta   90.00
_cell.angle_gamma   90.00
#
_symmetry.space_group_name_H-M   'P 1'
#
loop_
_entity.id
_entity.type
_entity.pdbx_description
1 polymer ?
#
loop_
_entity_poly.entity_id
_entity_poly.type
_entity_poly.pdbx_seq_one_letter_code
_entity_poly.pdbx_strand_id
1 'polypeptide(L)'
;MTMKALTNEIADIGVGTLIVFIAMVLVAAVAAIVLIYSTGELHQKAIITSKDATATIATNFQIENVVGDRVNSTMPGLQPGIQSLLIRIKPEVGTESMDLRQIMIILNEHQFLNYSNNSDMVNTFGASIIRDIDGSFAANYPVLNSGDLVDINVHALNHTNPILVPRQTISIYINQERGASIHLEITAPYSFGIDRYIKLYP
;
A
#
# COMPACT_ATOMS: atom_id res chain seq x y z
N MET A 1 35.98 10.20 -81.31
CA MET A 1 34.83 10.84 -80.61
C MET A 1 34.29 10.01 -79.44
N THR A 2 34.87 8.85 -79.10
CA THR A 2 34.27 7.86 -78.18
C THR A 2 34.70 7.96 -76.70
N MET A 3 35.78 8.68 -76.35
CA MET A 3 36.27 8.75 -74.96
C MET A 3 35.48 9.68 -74.02
N LYS A 4 34.74 10.68 -74.55
CA LYS A 4 34.02 11.68 -73.73
C LYS A 4 32.68 11.16 -73.17
N ALA A 5 32.14 10.09 -73.75
CA ALA A 5 30.90 9.46 -73.29
C ALA A 5 31.11 8.63 -72.01
N LEU A 6 32.22 7.88 -71.94
CA LEU A 6 32.58 7.04 -70.78
C LEU A 6 32.78 7.84 -69.49
N THR A 7 33.29 9.08 -69.57
CA THR A 7 33.48 9.94 -68.39
C THR A 7 32.18 10.50 -67.83
N ASN A 8 31.18 10.76 -68.68
CA ASN A 8 29.85 11.19 -68.23
C ASN A 8 29.10 10.04 -67.56
N GLU A 9 29.24 8.81 -68.05
CA GLU A 9 28.61 7.64 -67.46
C GLU A 9 29.18 7.34 -66.05
N ILE A 10 30.49 7.51 -65.85
CA ILE A 10 31.11 7.40 -64.52
C ILE A 10 30.66 8.53 -63.58
N ALA A 11 30.49 9.76 -64.10
CA ALA A 11 29.99 10.88 -63.30
C ALA A 11 28.52 10.68 -62.88
N ASP A 12 27.67 10.17 -63.77
CA ASP A 12 26.26 9.86 -63.48
C ASP A 12 26.13 8.72 -62.45
N ILE A 13 26.99 7.69 -62.53
CA ILE A 13 27.07 6.63 -61.51
C ILE A 13 27.52 7.20 -60.15
N GLY A 14 28.46 8.16 -60.16
CA GLY A 14 28.94 8.85 -58.96
C GLY A 14 27.85 9.68 -58.27
N VAL A 15 27.02 10.39 -59.04
CA VAL A 15 25.89 11.14 -58.50
C VAL A 15 24.82 10.19 -57.94
N GLY A 16 24.54 9.08 -58.63
CA GLY A 16 23.60 8.05 -58.16
C GLY A 16 24.00 7.43 -56.82
N THR A 17 25.28 7.10 -56.64
CA THR A 17 25.78 6.56 -55.36
C THR A 17 25.71 7.57 -54.22
N LEU A 18 25.94 8.86 -54.48
CA LEU A 18 25.86 9.93 -53.47
C LEU A 18 24.41 10.17 -53.00
N ILE A 19 23.43 10.10 -53.92
CA ILE A 19 22.00 10.19 -53.58
C ILE A 19 21.58 9.03 -52.67
N VAL A 20 21.96 7.79 -53.02
CA VAL A 20 21.64 6.61 -52.20
C VAL A 20 22.32 6.68 -50.84
N PHE A 21 23.55 7.19 -50.77
CA PHE A 21 24.26 7.38 -49.53
C PHE A 21 23.53 8.34 -48.57
N ILE A 22 23.11 9.51 -49.06
CA ILE A 22 22.35 10.47 -48.25
C ILE A 22 21.00 9.88 -47.83
N ALA A 23 20.30 9.20 -48.74
CA ALA A 23 19.03 8.56 -48.42
C ALA A 23 19.18 7.51 -47.31
N MET A 24 20.20 6.66 -47.38
CA MET A 24 20.47 5.65 -46.36
C MET A 24 20.79 6.28 -45.00
N VAL A 25 21.58 7.34 -44.98
CA VAL A 25 21.92 8.07 -43.75
C VAL A 25 20.68 8.67 -43.10
N LEU A 26 19.76 9.25 -43.88
CA LEU A 26 18.50 9.80 -43.36
C LEU A 26 17.59 8.72 -42.79
N VAL A 27 17.42 7.58 -43.49
CA VAL A 27 16.62 6.46 -42.98
C VAL A 27 17.23 5.89 -41.69
N ALA A 28 18.55 5.74 -41.63
CA ALA A 28 19.25 5.28 -40.43
C ALA A 28 19.06 6.24 -39.25
N ALA A 29 19.10 7.55 -39.49
CA ALA A 29 18.88 8.56 -38.44
C ALA A 29 17.45 8.48 -37.85
N VAL A 30 16.43 8.37 -38.70
CA VAL A 30 15.03 8.24 -38.25
C VAL A 30 14.84 6.93 -37.47
N ALA A 31 15.39 5.82 -37.97
CA ALA A 31 15.33 4.53 -37.29
C ALA A 31 16.00 4.57 -35.91
N ALA A 32 17.18 5.22 -35.80
CA ALA A 32 17.88 5.40 -34.53
C ALA A 32 17.09 6.24 -33.53
N ILE A 33 16.45 7.33 -33.97
CA ILE A 33 15.63 8.20 -33.11
C ILE A 33 14.45 7.40 -32.52
N VAL A 34 13.72 6.66 -33.36
CA VAL A 34 12.58 5.84 -32.91
C VAL A 34 13.04 4.74 -31.94
N LEU A 35 14.20 4.14 -32.21
CA LEU A 35 14.79 3.13 -31.32
C LEU A 35 15.15 3.73 -29.95
N ILE A 36 15.83 4.88 -29.91
CA ILE A 36 16.20 5.55 -28.65
C ILE A 36 14.95 6.00 -27.88
N TYR A 37 13.96 6.56 -28.58
CA TYR A 37 12.72 7.01 -27.96
C TYR A 37 11.94 5.85 -27.32
N SER A 38 11.72 4.77 -28.08
CA SER A 38 11.00 3.59 -27.57
C SER A 38 11.75 2.89 -26.45
N THR A 39 13.08 2.76 -26.55
CA THR A 39 13.90 2.17 -25.47
C THR A 39 13.91 3.04 -24.21
N GLY A 40 13.89 4.37 -24.34
CA GLY A 40 13.76 5.29 -23.21
C GLY A 40 12.44 5.10 -22.45
N GLU A 41 11.31 5.11 -23.16
CA GLU A 41 9.98 4.90 -22.57
C GLU A 41 9.87 3.52 -21.87
N LEU A 42 10.35 2.47 -22.55
CA LEU A 42 10.36 1.12 -21.98
C LEU A 42 11.26 1.03 -20.74
N HIS A 43 12.40 1.72 -20.72
CA HIS A 43 13.31 1.73 -19.57
C HIS A 43 12.69 2.45 -18.37
N GLN A 44 12.05 3.62 -18.58
CA GLN A 44 11.35 4.32 -17.52
C GLN A 44 10.19 3.48 -16.97
N LYS A 45 9.41 2.85 -17.85
CA LYS A 45 8.32 1.96 -17.43
C LYS A 45 8.83 0.73 -16.68
N ALA A 46 9.97 0.17 -17.10
CA ALA A 46 10.62 -0.94 -16.42
C ALA A 46 11.06 -0.55 -15.01
N ILE A 47 11.71 0.61 -14.83
CA ILE A 47 12.12 1.11 -13.50
C ILE A 47 10.92 1.30 -12.58
N ILE A 48 9.85 1.95 -13.05
CA ILE A 48 8.64 2.19 -12.24
C ILE A 48 8.02 0.85 -11.83
N THR A 49 7.87 -0.09 -12.77
CA THR A 49 7.28 -1.40 -12.49
C THR A 49 8.15 -2.22 -11.53
N SER A 50 9.49 -2.15 -11.69
CA SER A 50 10.42 -2.78 -10.76
C SER A 50 10.32 -2.16 -9.36
N LYS A 51 10.26 -0.83 -9.25
CA LYS A 51 10.07 -0.14 -7.97
C LYS A 51 8.75 -0.53 -7.32
N ASP A 52 7.66 -0.53 -8.08
CA ASP A 52 6.34 -0.93 -7.59
C ASP A 52 6.31 -2.40 -7.15
N ALA A 53 6.95 -3.30 -7.89
CA ALA A 53 7.04 -4.72 -7.54
C ALA A 53 7.88 -4.94 -6.28
N THR A 54 9.01 -4.26 -6.14
CA THR A 54 9.84 -4.32 -4.92
C THR A 54 9.08 -3.76 -3.73
N ALA A 55 8.42 -2.62 -3.87
CA ALA A 55 7.58 -2.05 -2.81
C ALA A 55 6.43 -3.00 -2.41
N THR A 56 5.79 -3.66 -3.37
CA THR A 56 4.69 -4.61 -3.09
C THR A 56 5.15 -5.83 -2.30
N ILE A 57 6.41 -6.25 -2.43
CA ILE A 57 6.93 -7.44 -1.73
C ILE A 57 7.62 -7.04 -0.42
N ALA A 58 8.27 -5.88 -0.37
CA ALA A 58 8.99 -5.39 0.80
C ALA A 58 8.07 -4.76 1.85
N THR A 59 6.96 -4.16 1.42
CA THR A 59 6.03 -3.49 2.33
C THR A 59 5.17 -4.52 3.05
N ASN A 60 5.38 -4.60 4.36
CA ASN A 60 4.59 -5.43 5.25
C ASN A 60 4.62 -4.87 6.69
N PHE A 61 3.64 -5.25 7.49
CA PHE A 61 3.65 -5.03 8.94
C PHE A 61 3.15 -6.27 9.66
N GLN A 62 3.59 -6.41 10.91
CA GLN A 62 3.17 -7.50 11.78
C GLN A 62 2.23 -6.97 12.86
N ILE A 63 1.19 -7.75 13.18
CA ILE A 63 0.35 -7.52 14.36
C ILE A 63 1.07 -8.11 15.57
N GLU A 64 1.36 -7.29 16.59
CA GLU A 64 2.09 -7.73 17.79
C GLU A 64 1.14 -8.27 18.86
N ASN A 65 0.06 -7.54 19.13
CA ASN A 65 -0.93 -7.91 20.14
C ASN A 65 -2.29 -7.31 19.77
N VAL A 66 -3.36 -7.95 20.22
CA VAL A 66 -4.70 -7.37 20.16
C VAL A 66 -5.33 -7.38 21.55
N VAL A 67 -5.84 -6.21 21.95
CA VAL A 67 -6.47 -5.99 23.25
C VAL A 67 -7.88 -5.46 23.03
N GLY A 68 -8.87 -6.07 23.69
CA GLY A 68 -10.22 -5.53 23.76
C GLY A 68 -10.37 -4.58 24.95
N ASP A 69 -11.00 -3.43 24.74
CA ASP A 69 -11.50 -2.55 25.80
C ASP A 69 -12.99 -2.83 26.05
N ARG A 70 -13.28 -3.24 27.28
CA ARG A 70 -14.64 -3.43 27.78
C ARG A 70 -15.10 -2.15 28.47
N VAL A 71 -16.13 -1.52 27.93
CA VAL A 71 -16.77 -0.38 28.61
C VAL A 71 -17.62 -0.89 29.78
N ASN A 72 -17.49 -0.24 30.93
CA ASN A 72 -18.30 -0.54 32.12
C ASN A 72 -19.75 -0.11 31.87
N SER A 73 -20.70 -1.02 32.08
CA SER A 73 -22.14 -0.92 31.79
C SER A 73 -22.91 0.13 32.61
N THR A 74 -22.24 1.14 33.16
CA THR A 74 -22.87 2.20 33.96
C THR A 74 -23.54 3.28 33.10
N MET A 75 -23.34 3.26 31.78
CA MET A 75 -24.06 4.10 30.83
C MET A 75 -25.33 3.37 30.33
N PRO A 76 -26.53 3.95 30.48
CA PRO A 76 -27.78 3.33 30.05
C PRO A 76 -27.79 3.13 28.53
N GLY A 77 -27.86 1.88 28.08
CA GLY A 77 -27.96 1.49 26.66
C GLY A 77 -26.80 0.63 26.14
N LEU A 78 -25.66 0.56 26.83
CA LEU A 78 -24.52 -0.27 26.39
C LEU A 78 -24.69 -1.73 26.81
N GLN A 79 -24.60 -2.66 25.85
CA GLN A 79 -24.58 -4.08 26.14
C GLN A 79 -23.21 -4.54 26.68
N PRO A 80 -23.16 -5.53 27.59
CA PRO A 80 -21.90 -6.03 28.13
C PRO A 80 -21.10 -6.80 27.06
N GLY A 81 -19.92 -6.29 26.72
CA GLY A 81 -19.01 -6.92 25.75
C GLY A 81 -17.80 -6.03 25.44
N ILE A 82 -17.00 -6.44 24.46
CA ILE A 82 -15.85 -5.65 24.00
C ILE A 82 -16.36 -4.61 23.02
N GLN A 83 -16.21 -3.33 23.38
CA GLN A 83 -16.74 -2.20 22.62
C GLN A 83 -15.72 -1.62 21.66
N SER A 84 -14.44 -1.68 22.03
CA SER A 84 -13.34 -1.20 21.21
C SER A 84 -12.24 -2.25 21.15
N LEU A 85 -11.56 -2.33 20.03
CA LEU A 85 -10.42 -3.20 19.79
C LEU A 85 -9.19 -2.33 19.55
N LEU A 86 -8.11 -2.62 20.27
CA LEU A 86 -6.80 -2.02 20.11
C LEU A 86 -5.89 -3.07 19.46
N ILE A 87 -5.53 -2.86 18.20
CA ILE A 87 -4.64 -3.73 17.43
C ILE A 87 -3.27 -3.04 17.38
N ARG A 88 -2.28 -3.61 18.07
CA ARG A 88 -0.90 -3.10 18.01
C ARG A 88 -0.21 -3.62 16.76
N ILE A 89 0.27 -2.70 15.92
CA ILE A 89 0.98 -3.00 14.69
C ILE A 89 2.39 -2.43 14.72
N LYS A 90 3.32 -3.19 14.14
CA LYS A 90 4.70 -2.76 13.89
C LYS A 90 5.06 -3.05 12.44
N PRO A 91 5.55 -2.07 11.67
CA PRO A 91 6.10 -2.34 10.34
C PRO A 91 7.31 -3.27 10.40
N GLU A 92 7.49 -4.15 9.42
CA GLU A 92 8.65 -5.04 9.37
C GLU A 92 9.94 -4.26 9.01
N VAL A 93 11.10 -4.87 9.25
CA VAL A 93 12.38 -4.25 8.85
C VAL A 93 12.49 -4.22 7.32
N GLY A 94 12.93 -3.09 6.78
CA GLY A 94 13.06 -2.92 5.32
C GLY A 94 11.75 -2.65 4.58
N THR A 95 10.65 -2.45 5.30
CA THR A 95 9.38 -1.95 4.74
C THR A 95 9.55 -0.52 4.22
N GLU A 96 8.90 -0.20 3.10
CA GLU A 96 8.75 1.19 2.69
C GLU A 96 7.71 1.88 3.57
N SER A 97 7.72 3.21 3.58
CA SER A 97 6.75 4.00 4.33
C SER A 97 5.32 3.67 3.87
N MET A 98 4.41 3.49 4.84
CA MET A 98 3.03 3.09 4.60
C MET A 98 2.07 4.15 5.14
N ASP A 99 1.14 4.62 4.31
CA ASP A 99 0.12 5.55 4.74
C ASP A 99 -1.12 4.80 5.26
N LEU A 100 -1.48 5.01 6.53
CA LEU A 100 -2.67 4.40 7.11
C LEU A 100 -3.98 4.85 6.45
N ARG A 101 -3.99 6.00 5.76
CA ARG A 101 -5.19 6.52 5.09
C ARG A 101 -5.65 5.66 3.92
N GLN A 102 -4.72 4.92 3.32
CA GLN A 102 -5.00 4.05 2.17
C GLN A 102 -5.23 2.60 2.59
N ILE A 103 -5.10 2.30 3.89
CA ILE A 103 -5.41 0.98 4.43
C ILE A 103 -6.91 0.86 4.65
N MET A 104 -7.43 -0.30 4.29
CA MET A 104 -8.82 -0.68 4.55
C MET A 104 -8.85 -1.87 5.49
N ILE A 105 -9.65 -1.76 6.56
CA ILE A 105 -9.89 -2.87 7.48
C ILE A 105 -11.29 -3.41 7.22
N ILE A 106 -11.40 -4.73 7.08
CA ILE A 106 -12.66 -5.44 6.92
C ILE A 106 -12.92 -6.28 8.17
N LEU A 107 -14.05 -6.04 8.82
CA LEU A 107 -14.49 -6.77 10.01
C LEU A 107 -15.61 -7.75 9.65
N ASN A 108 -15.49 -9.00 10.06
CA ASN A 108 -16.48 -10.07 9.86
C ASN A 108 -16.99 -10.16 8.40
N GLU A 109 -16.09 -9.95 7.44
CA GLU A 109 -16.33 -9.99 5.98
C GLU A 109 -17.32 -8.97 5.41
N HIS A 110 -18.04 -8.21 6.25
CA HIS A 110 -19.17 -7.37 5.81
C HIS A 110 -19.00 -5.88 6.16
N GLN A 111 -18.07 -5.53 7.05
CA GLN A 111 -17.90 -4.15 7.52
C GLN A 111 -16.58 -3.59 7.02
N PHE A 112 -16.65 -2.52 6.23
CA PHE A 112 -15.47 -1.81 5.74
C PHE A 112 -15.20 -0.59 6.62
N LEU A 113 -13.99 -0.49 7.14
CA LEU A 113 -13.54 0.61 7.99
C LEU A 113 -12.48 1.42 7.26
N ASN A 114 -12.71 2.74 7.19
CA ASN A 114 -11.76 3.70 6.63
C ASN A 114 -11.00 4.43 7.74
N TYR A 115 -9.81 4.92 7.43
CA TYR A 115 -9.05 5.71 8.38
C TYR A 115 -9.75 7.05 8.69
N SER A 116 -9.79 7.41 9.97
CA SER A 116 -10.23 8.73 10.44
C SER A 116 -9.43 9.14 11.67
N ASN A 117 -9.13 10.43 11.78
CA ASN A 117 -8.54 11.02 12.99
C ASN A 117 -9.50 11.00 14.19
N ASN A 118 -10.79 10.93 13.91
CA ASN A 118 -11.82 10.75 14.92
C ASN A 118 -12.38 9.34 14.78
N SER A 119 -11.95 8.45 15.67
CA SER A 119 -12.29 7.02 15.66
C SER A 119 -13.70 6.73 16.16
N ASP A 120 -14.41 7.73 16.69
CA ASP A 120 -15.78 7.59 17.19
C ASP A 120 -16.84 7.64 16.07
N MET A 121 -16.42 7.74 14.81
CA MET A 121 -17.31 7.79 13.65
C MET A 121 -17.66 6.39 13.12
N VAL A 122 -18.87 6.24 12.59
CA VAL A 122 -19.36 4.98 12.00
C VAL A 122 -18.46 4.53 10.85
N ASN A 123 -18.13 3.24 10.79
CA ASN A 123 -17.27 2.65 9.75
C ASN A 123 -15.88 3.31 9.64
N THR A 124 -15.32 3.74 10.76
CA THR A 124 -13.96 4.27 10.80
C THR A 124 -13.08 3.53 11.78
N PHE A 125 -11.78 3.60 11.54
CA PHE A 125 -10.76 3.24 12.51
C PHE A 125 -9.83 4.44 12.71
N GLY A 126 -9.34 4.60 13.95
CA GLY A 126 -8.29 5.55 14.26
C GLY A 126 -6.96 4.84 14.50
N ALA A 127 -5.91 5.62 14.64
CA ALA A 127 -4.62 5.11 15.04
C ALA A 127 -3.94 6.07 16.03
N SER A 128 -3.30 5.50 17.03
CA SER A 128 -2.62 6.21 18.11
C SER A 128 -1.16 5.76 18.20
N ILE A 129 -0.25 6.73 18.29
CA ILE A 129 1.19 6.48 18.34
C ILE A 129 1.56 5.91 19.71
N ILE A 130 2.36 4.85 19.73
CA ILE A 130 3.03 4.35 20.93
C ILE A 130 4.52 4.68 20.88
N ARG A 131 5.13 4.55 19.71
CA ARG A 131 6.52 4.89 19.45
C ARG A 131 6.66 5.43 18.05
N ASP A 132 7.27 6.61 17.97
CA ASP A 132 7.71 7.25 16.74
C ASP A 132 8.97 8.03 17.10
N ILE A 133 10.08 7.76 16.39
CA ILE A 133 11.38 8.37 16.67
C ILE A 133 11.68 9.57 15.75
N ASP A 134 11.16 9.57 14.53
CA ASP A 134 11.46 10.56 13.50
C ASP A 134 10.30 11.52 13.20
N GLY A 135 9.16 11.30 13.84
CA GLY A 135 7.97 12.14 13.73
C GLY A 135 7.20 11.91 12.43
N SER A 136 7.38 10.77 11.74
CA SER A 136 6.67 10.50 10.49
C SER A 136 5.17 10.36 10.69
N PHE A 137 4.71 10.01 11.90
CA PHE A 137 3.30 9.84 12.19
C PHE A 137 2.67 11.15 12.67
N ALA A 138 2.05 11.88 11.74
CA ALA A 138 1.27 13.07 12.04
C ALA A 138 -0.24 12.81 11.87
N ALA A 139 -1.09 13.55 12.59
CA ALA A 139 -2.55 13.37 12.51
C ALA A 139 -3.10 13.47 11.07
N ASN A 140 -2.59 14.39 10.24
CA ASN A 140 -3.08 14.52 8.86
C ASN A 140 -2.34 13.61 7.87
N TYR A 141 -1.20 13.05 8.28
CA TYR A 141 -0.29 12.23 7.49
C TYR A 141 0.22 11.07 8.35
N PRO A 142 -0.62 10.06 8.61
CA PRO A 142 -0.29 8.93 9.48
C PRO A 142 0.58 7.93 8.70
N VAL A 143 1.84 8.30 8.49
CA VAL A 143 2.81 7.49 7.76
C VAL A 143 3.61 6.65 8.75
N LEU A 144 3.60 5.34 8.54
CA LEU A 144 4.37 4.36 9.29
C LEU A 144 5.66 4.03 8.56
N ASN A 145 6.76 3.96 9.29
CA ASN A 145 8.04 3.51 8.78
C ASN A 145 8.69 2.46 9.70
N SER A 146 9.89 1.99 9.32
CA SER A 146 10.57 0.94 10.07
C SER A 146 11.08 1.45 11.43
N GLY A 147 10.53 0.90 12.51
CA GLY A 147 10.86 1.30 13.88
C GLY A 147 9.67 1.90 14.65
N ASP A 148 8.60 2.23 13.94
CA ASP A 148 7.38 2.75 14.53
C ASP A 148 6.54 1.66 15.21
N LEU A 149 5.79 2.08 16.21
CA LEU A 149 4.80 1.25 16.90
C LEU A 149 3.52 2.06 17.07
N VAL A 150 2.43 1.54 16.53
CA VAL A 150 1.15 2.23 16.50
C VAL A 150 0.04 1.27 16.89
N ASP A 151 -0.92 1.77 17.65
CA ASP A 151 -2.13 1.06 18.02
C ASP A 151 -3.28 1.53 17.12
N ILE A 152 -3.88 0.63 16.36
CA ILE A 152 -5.10 0.87 15.60
C ILE A 152 -6.30 0.68 16.54
N ASN A 153 -7.16 1.68 16.61
CA ASN A 153 -8.36 1.68 17.41
C ASN A 153 -9.58 1.48 16.51
N VAL A 154 -10.31 0.38 16.73
CA VAL A 154 -11.57 0.07 16.06
C VAL A 154 -12.69 0.13 17.10
N HIS A 155 -13.73 0.92 16.84
CA HIS A 155 -14.90 1.04 17.72
C HIS A 155 -16.12 0.34 17.12
N ALA A 156 -17.06 -0.10 17.96
CA ALA A 156 -18.30 -0.66 17.45
C ALA A 156 -19.22 0.43 16.84
N LEU A 157 -19.86 0.06 15.74
CA LEU A 157 -20.56 0.97 14.81
C LEU A 157 -21.56 1.94 15.44
N ASN A 158 -22.25 1.54 16.50
CA ASN A 158 -23.32 2.33 17.12
C ASN A 158 -23.06 2.63 18.60
N HIS A 159 -21.86 2.35 19.12
CA HIS A 159 -21.54 2.42 20.56
C HIS A 159 -22.47 1.61 21.48
N THR A 160 -23.43 0.86 20.94
CA THR A 160 -24.52 0.20 21.68
C THR A 160 -24.37 -1.33 21.66
N ASN A 161 -23.98 -1.87 20.51
CA ASN A 161 -23.70 -3.29 20.32
C ASN A 161 -22.18 -3.52 20.37
N PRO A 162 -21.69 -4.46 21.20
CA PRO A 162 -20.27 -4.78 21.27
C PRO A 162 -19.79 -5.41 19.96
N ILE A 163 -18.50 -5.25 19.69
CA ILE A 163 -17.81 -5.90 18.56
C ILE A 163 -17.68 -7.41 18.84
N LEU A 164 -17.35 -7.78 20.08
CA LEU A 164 -17.29 -9.17 20.52
C LEU A 164 -18.10 -9.40 21.79
N VAL A 165 -18.86 -10.49 21.78
CA VAL A 165 -19.39 -11.16 22.97
C VAL A 165 -18.56 -12.40 23.34
N PRO A 166 -18.65 -12.91 24.58
CA PRO A 166 -17.91 -14.12 24.98
C PRO A 166 -18.20 -15.30 24.05
N ARG A 167 -17.17 -16.09 23.74
CA ARG A 167 -17.23 -17.26 22.82
C ARG A 167 -17.51 -16.93 21.36
N GLN A 168 -17.52 -15.67 20.97
CA GLN A 168 -17.64 -15.27 19.57
C GLN A 168 -16.25 -15.21 18.93
N THR A 169 -16.18 -15.67 17.69
CA THR A 169 -15.02 -15.49 16.83
C THR A 169 -15.28 -14.39 15.83
N ILE A 170 -14.27 -13.55 15.60
CA ILE A 170 -14.31 -12.49 14.60
C ILE A 170 -13.11 -12.62 13.65
N SER A 171 -13.33 -12.27 12.39
CA SER A 171 -12.29 -12.18 11.37
C SER A 171 -11.99 -10.72 11.03
N ILE A 172 -10.71 -10.39 10.95
CA ILE A 172 -10.20 -9.07 10.60
C ILE A 172 -9.30 -9.25 9.40
N TYR A 173 -9.62 -8.56 8.30
CA TYR A 173 -8.76 -8.47 7.13
C TYR A 173 -8.22 -7.05 7.04
N ILE A 174 -6.91 -6.90 6.89
CA ILE A 174 -6.29 -5.60 6.71
C ILE A 174 -5.61 -5.58 5.35
N ASN A 175 -6.15 -4.75 4.46
CA ASN A 175 -5.65 -4.58 3.11
C ASN A 175 -4.81 -3.30 3.05
N GLN A 176 -3.55 -3.47 2.69
CA GLN A 176 -2.59 -2.39 2.50
C GLN A 176 -2.68 -1.83 1.06
N GLU A 177 -2.21 -0.61 0.84
CA GLU A 177 -2.09 -0.04 -0.52
C GLU A 177 -1.09 -0.83 -1.38
N ARG A 178 0.03 -1.20 -0.77
CA ARG A 178 1.13 -2.00 -1.33
C ARG A 178 1.55 -2.97 -0.26
N GLY A 179 1.71 -4.24 -0.61
CA GLY A 179 2.00 -5.29 0.36
C GLY A 179 1.02 -6.45 0.32
N ALA A 180 1.23 -7.41 1.22
CA ALA A 180 0.31 -8.51 1.43
C ALA A 180 -0.88 -8.08 2.30
N SER A 181 -2.06 -8.64 2.03
CA SER A 181 -3.19 -8.56 2.94
C SER A 181 -2.94 -9.43 4.17
N ILE A 182 -3.30 -8.91 5.34
CA ILE A 182 -3.15 -9.62 6.61
C ILE A 182 -4.52 -10.09 7.06
N HIS A 183 -4.64 -11.38 7.34
CA HIS A 183 -5.84 -11.99 7.90
C HIS A 183 -5.58 -12.41 9.34
N LEU A 184 -6.44 -11.95 10.25
CA LEU A 184 -6.40 -12.28 11.67
C LEU A 184 -7.77 -12.79 12.13
N GLU A 185 -7.78 -13.95 12.77
CA GLU A 185 -8.97 -14.50 13.42
C GLU A 185 -8.77 -14.46 14.94
N ILE A 186 -9.74 -13.90 15.65
CA ILE A 186 -9.69 -13.74 17.10
C ILE A 186 -10.92 -14.40 17.70
N THR A 187 -10.71 -15.26 18.70
CA THR A 187 -11.81 -15.89 19.45
C THR A 187 -11.85 -15.34 20.87
N ALA A 188 -13.01 -14.80 21.26
CA ALA A 188 -13.22 -14.31 22.62
C ALA A 188 -13.26 -15.47 23.63
N PRO A 189 -12.67 -15.30 24.84
CA PRO A 189 -12.73 -16.30 25.90
C PRO A 189 -14.17 -16.55 26.40
N TYR A 190 -14.34 -17.62 27.19
CA TYR A 190 -15.63 -18.00 27.78
C TYR A 190 -16.25 -16.91 28.67
N SER A 191 -15.42 -16.05 29.26
CA SER A 191 -15.83 -14.91 30.05
C SER A 191 -14.76 -13.83 30.00
N PHE A 192 -15.20 -12.58 30.08
CA PHE A 192 -14.36 -11.39 30.11
C PHE A 192 -13.90 -10.99 31.51
N GLY A 193 -14.34 -11.70 32.55
CA GLY A 193 -13.93 -11.44 33.93
C GLY A 193 -14.31 -10.04 34.44
N ILE A 194 -13.47 -9.50 35.33
CA ILE A 194 -13.64 -8.16 35.94
C ILE A 194 -12.73 -7.09 35.33
N ASP A 195 -11.75 -7.48 34.52
CA ASP A 195 -10.80 -6.54 33.94
C ASP A 195 -11.44 -5.72 32.81
N ARG A 196 -10.94 -4.50 32.64
CA ARG A 196 -11.37 -3.61 31.56
C ARG A 196 -10.68 -3.97 30.24
N TYR A 197 -9.37 -4.19 30.30
CA TYR A 197 -8.55 -4.55 29.15
C TYR A 197 -8.33 -6.05 29.12
N ILE A 198 -8.70 -6.68 28.01
CA ILE A 198 -8.63 -8.12 27.85
C ILE A 198 -7.72 -8.39 26.66
N LYS A 199 -6.60 -9.07 26.92
CA LYS A 199 -5.72 -9.51 25.85
C LYS A 199 -6.41 -10.63 25.07
N LEU A 200 -6.60 -10.42 23.76
CA LEU A 200 -7.25 -11.38 22.87
C LEU A 200 -6.26 -12.09 21.93
N TYR A 201 -5.08 -11.48 21.70
CA TYR A 201 -4.00 -12.00 20.84
C TYR A 201 -2.63 -11.46 21.35
N PRO A 202 -1.49 -12.18 21.24
CA PRO A 202 -1.22 -13.38 20.47
C PRO A 202 -1.98 -14.60 20.96
#